data_AF-A0A645IVZ1-F1
#
_entry.id   AF-A0A645IVZ1-F1
#
_cell.length_a   1.000
_cell.length_b   1.000
_cell.length_c   1.000
_cell.angle_alpha   90.00
_cell.angle_beta   90.00
_cell.angle_gamma   90.00
#
_symmetry.space_group_name_H-M   'P 1'
#
loop_
_entity.id
_entity.type
_entity.pdbx_description
1 polymer ?
#
loop_
_entity_poly.entity_id
_entity_poly.type
_entity_poly.pdbx_seq_one_letter_code
_entity_poly.pdbx_strand_id
1 'polypeptide(L)'
;MAFRDAHAIIGKLVFYALEKGKSLDELTLEEYNAVDPVFDESIYEAIDLQTCVNQRDIVGGPAESTVRRAIAVNRSLFQKA
;
A
#
# COMPACT_ATOMS: atom_id res chain seq x y z
N MET A 1 -1.38 -14.79 9.25
CA MET A 1 -1.35 -15.55 7.98
C MET A 1 0.10 -15.73 7.54
N ALA A 2 0.47 -16.87 6.96
CA ALA A 2 1.82 -17.05 6.41
C ALA A 2 1.97 -16.29 5.08
N PHE A 3 3.19 -15.88 4.75
CA PHE A 3 3.47 -15.06 3.57
C PHE A 3 2.97 -15.67 2.25
N ARG A 4 3.16 -16.99 2.07
CA ARG A 4 2.76 -17.70 0.85
C ARG A 4 1.24 -17.74 0.69
N ASP A 5 0.52 -17.92 1.80
CA ASP A 5 -0.94 -17.94 1.79
C ASP A 5 -1.48 -16.55 1.43
N ALA A 6 -0.91 -15.50 2.02
CA ALA A 6 -1.25 -14.11 1.71
C ALA A 6 -1.03 -13.78 0.22
N HIS A 7 0.13 -14.17 -0.33
CA HIS A 7 0.43 -13.97 -1.75
C HIS A 7 -0.52 -14.73 -2.67
N ALA A 8 -0.89 -15.97 -2.30
CA ALA A 8 -1.84 -16.76 -3.08
C ALA A 8 -3.24 -16.15 -3.09
N ILE A 9 -3.72 -15.64 -1.95
CA ILE A 9 -5.03 -14.95 -1.84
C ILE A 9 -5.04 -13.68 -2.70
N ILE A 10 -4.01 -12.83 -2.57
CA ILE A 10 -3.91 -11.61 -3.39
C ILE A 10 -3.80 -11.94 -4.89
N GLY A 11 -3.07 -12.99 -5.27
CA GLY A 11 -3.00 -13.43 -6.67
C GLY A 11 -4.37 -13.78 -7.25
N LYS A 12 -5.22 -14.49 -6.48
CA LYS A 12 -6.60 -14.80 -6.89
C LYS A 12 -7.45 -13.53 -7.01
N LEU A 13 -7.32 -12.60 -6.07
CA LEU A 13 -8.05 -11.34 -6.07
C LEU A 13 -7.71 -10.47 -7.28
N VAL A 14 -6.41 -10.35 -7.60
CA VAL A 14 -5.96 -9.61 -8.80
C VAL A 14 -6.49 -10.26 -10.07
N PHE A 15 -6.46 -11.60 -10.16
CA PHE A 15 -7.04 -12.31 -11.30
C PHE A 15 -8.55 -12.03 -11.42
N TYR A 16 -9.30 -12.09 -10.32
CA TYR A 16 -10.72 -11.76 -10.28
C TYR A 16 -10.99 -10.33 -10.77
N ALA A 17 -10.23 -9.35 -10.27
CA ALA A 17 -10.35 -7.94 -10.67
C ALA A 17 -10.12 -7.76 -12.18
N LEU A 18 -9.10 -8.43 -12.72
CA LEU A 18 -8.80 -8.43 -14.16
C LEU A 18 -9.94 -9.03 -15.00
N GLU A 19 -10.53 -10.15 -14.58
CA GLU A 19 -11.69 -10.74 -15.28
C GLU A 19 -12.93 -9.82 -15.28
N LYS A 20 -13.06 -9.00 -14.24
CA LYS A 20 -14.16 -8.02 -14.11
C LYS A 20 -13.85 -6.66 -14.74
N GLY A 21 -12.62 -6.45 -15.23
CA GLY A 21 -12.17 -5.15 -15.74
C GLY A 21 -12.19 -4.05 -14.69
N LYS A 22 -11.96 -4.41 -13.42
CA LYS A 22 -11.96 -3.51 -12.26
C LYS A 22 -10.55 -3.38 -11.68
N SER A 23 -10.26 -2.25 -11.04
CA SER A 23 -9.13 -2.14 -10.11
C SER A 23 -9.51 -2.64 -8.71
N LEU A 24 -8.51 -2.80 -7.82
CA LEU A 24 -8.72 -3.35 -6.47
C LEU A 24 -9.59 -2.42 -5.60
N ASP A 25 -9.49 -1.11 -5.80
CA ASP A 25 -10.29 -0.08 -5.12
C ASP A 25 -11.75 -0.02 -5.60
N GLU A 26 -12.06 -0.64 -6.75
CA GLU A 26 -13.43 -0.73 -7.29
C GLU A 26 -14.19 -2.00 -6.84
N LEU A 27 -13.53 -2.89 -6.09
CA LEU A 27 -14.14 -4.12 -5.57
C LEU A 27 -14.94 -3.83 -4.29
N THR A 28 -16.14 -4.41 -4.18
CA THR A 28 -16.93 -4.33 -2.94
C THR A 28 -16.38 -5.28 -1.87
N LEU A 29 -16.72 -5.03 -0.61
CA LEU A 29 -16.26 -5.88 0.49
C LEU A 29 -16.79 -7.31 0.35
N GLU A 30 -17.98 -7.49 -0.24
CA GLU A 30 -18.51 -8.81 -0.61
C GLU A 30 -17.65 -9.50 -1.67
N GLU A 31 -17.16 -8.77 -2.68
CA GLU A 31 -16.24 -9.31 -3.70
C GLU A 31 -14.90 -9.74 -3.07
N TYR A 32 -14.36 -8.95 -2.13
CA TYR A 32 -13.19 -9.33 -1.34
C TYR A 32 -13.42 -10.58 -0.50
N ASN A 33 -14.51 -10.61 0.26
CA ASN A 33 -14.88 -11.74 1.13
C ASN A 33 -15.17 -13.02 0.34
N ALA A 34 -15.66 -12.90 -0.90
CA ALA A 34 -15.85 -14.04 -1.79
C ALA A 34 -14.52 -14.72 -2.18
N VAL A 35 -13.40 -13.98 -2.18
CA VAL A 35 -12.06 -14.55 -2.40
C VAL A 35 -11.50 -15.14 -1.10
N ASP A 36 -11.57 -14.40 0.00
CA ASP A 36 -11.16 -14.87 1.32
C ASP A 36 -11.83 -14.03 2.44
N PRO A 37 -12.37 -14.65 3.51
CA PRO A 37 -13.05 -13.92 4.59
C PRO A 37 -12.09 -13.15 5.52
N VAL A 38 -10.78 -13.17 5.27
CA VAL A 38 -9.80 -12.38 6.04
C VAL A 38 -9.94 -10.86 5.81
N PHE A 39 -10.61 -10.45 4.74
CA PHE A 39 -10.77 -9.03 4.40
C PHE A 39 -11.91 -8.36 5.18
N ASP A 40 -11.64 -7.15 5.67
CA ASP A 40 -12.60 -6.25 6.29
C ASP A 40 -12.52 -4.85 5.65
N GLU A 41 -13.33 -3.91 6.14
CA GLU A 41 -13.39 -2.52 5.64
C GLU A 41 -12.03 -1.80 5.67
N SER A 42 -11.05 -2.25 6.46
CA SER A 42 -9.72 -1.63 6.50
C SER A 42 -8.94 -1.78 5.20
N ILE A 43 -9.37 -2.69 4.31
CA ILE A 43 -8.71 -2.91 3.03
C ILE A 43 -8.65 -1.65 2.17
N TYR A 44 -9.71 -0.83 2.19
CA TYR A 44 -9.79 0.38 1.39
C TYR A 44 -8.77 1.43 1.82
N GLU A 45 -8.56 1.57 3.12
CA GLU A 45 -7.49 2.41 3.66
C GLU A 45 -6.11 1.80 3.37
N ALA A 46 -5.96 0.48 3.51
CA ALA A 46 -4.69 -0.20 3.31
C ALA A 46 -4.16 -0.08 1.87
N ILE A 47 -5.04 -0.10 0.86
CA ILE A 47 -4.66 0.02 -0.57
C ILE A 47 -4.68 1.46 -1.09
N ASP A 48 -5.14 2.43 -0.28
CA ASP A 48 -5.10 3.84 -0.66
C ASP A 48 -3.67 4.28 -0.98
N LEU A 49 -3.53 5.07 -2.05
CA LEU A 49 -2.22 5.44 -2.57
C LEU A 49 -1.44 6.31 -1.58
N GLN A 50 -2.10 7.24 -0.88
CA GLN A 50 -1.44 8.10 0.11
C GLN A 50 -0.97 7.27 1.30
N THR A 51 -1.82 6.35 1.76
CA THR A 51 -1.49 5.41 2.84
C THR A 51 -0.30 4.53 2.45
N CYS A 52 -0.32 3.95 1.25
CA CYS A 52 0.78 3.12 0.72
C CYS A 52 2.12 3.86 0.69
N VAL A 53 2.12 5.13 0.28
CA VAL A 53 3.35 5.94 0.21
C VAL A 53 3.85 6.29 1.62
N ASN A 54 2.95 6.74 2.48
CA ASN A 54 3.31 7.21 3.83
C ASN A 54 3.66 6.09 4.80
N GLN A 55 3.13 4.87 4.61
CA GLN A 55 3.53 3.71 5.43
C GLN A 55 5.01 3.34 5.26
N ARG A 56 5.65 3.73 4.15
CA ARG A 56 7.10 3.54 3.97
C ARG A 56 7.92 4.61 4.70
N ASP A 57 7.58 4.88 5.97
CA ASP A 57 8.31 5.77 6.88
C ASP A 57 9.54 5.03 7.47
N ILE A 58 10.45 4.71 6.57
CA ILE A 58 11.76 4.16 6.88
C ILE A 58 12.83 5.15 6.41
N VAL A 59 14.06 4.99 6.91
CA VAL A 59 15.20 5.81 6.44
C VAL A 59 15.37 5.60 4.92
N GLY A 60 15.28 6.68 4.16
CA GLY A 60 15.34 6.65 2.69
C GLY A 60 14.04 6.25 1.98
N GLY A 61 12.97 5.98 2.72
CA GLY A 61 11.65 5.71 2.16
C GLY A 61 10.94 6.95 1.58
N PRO A 62 9.89 6.75 0.77
CA PRO A 62 9.16 7.82 0.08
C PRO A 62 8.14 8.57 0.96
N ALA A 63 7.94 8.17 2.22
CA ALA A 63 7.00 8.86 3.11
C ALA A 63 7.32 10.36 3.20
N GLU A 64 6.28 11.20 3.28
CA GLU A 64 6.46 12.65 3.32
C GLU A 64 7.38 13.09 4.46
N SER A 65 7.23 12.47 5.63
CA SER A 65 8.08 12.69 6.81
C SER A 65 9.55 12.43 6.49
N THR A 66 9.86 11.31 5.83
CA THR A 66 11.22 10.95 5.40
C THR A 66 11.77 11.92 4.37
N VAL A 67 10.99 12.28 3.36
CA VAL A 67 11.42 13.20 2.31
C VAL A 67 11.71 14.59 2.90
N ARG A 68 10.86 15.08 3.80
CA ARG A 68 11.09 16.36 4.51
C ARG A 68 12.35 16.33 5.36
N ARG A 69 12.60 15.23 6.09
CA ARG A 69 13.85 15.04 6.85
C ARG A 69 15.06 15.08 5.91
N ALA A 70 15.01 14.35 4.79
CA ALA A 70 16.09 14.33 3.82
C ALA A 70 16.38 15.72 3.23
N ILE A 71 15.34 16.49 2.90
CA ILE A 71 15.49 17.89 2.42
C ILE A 71 16.18 18.76 3.49
N ALA A 72 15.74 18.67 4.75
CA ALA A 72 16.30 19.47 5.83
C ALA A 72 17.79 19.16 6.08
N VAL A 73 18.15 17.88 6.12
CA VAL A 73 19.54 17.43 6.27
C VAL A 73 20.40 17.98 5.14
N ASN A 74 19.98 17.80 3.88
CA ASN A 74 20.74 18.26 2.73
C ASN A 74 20.91 19.79 2.70
N ARG A 75 19.86 20.56 3.04
CA ARG A 75 19.97 22.02 3.18
C ARG A 75 21.04 22.43 4.19
N SER A 76 21.10 21.75 5.34
CA SER A 76 22.12 22.03 6.37
C SER A 76 23.55 21.71 5.91
N LEU A 77 23.72 20.73 5.01
CA LEU A 77 25.01 20.37 4.44
C LEU A 77 25.49 21.42 3.43
N PHE A 78 24.58 21.87 2.55
CA PHE A 78 24.90 22.93 1.57
C PHE A 78 25.22 24.28 2.22
N GLN A 79 24.66 24.59 3.40
CA GLN A 79 24.99 25.82 4.13
C GLN A 79 26.35 25.79 4.84
N LYS A 80 26.94 24.60 5.02
CA LYS A 80 28.23 24.40 5.69
C LYS A 80 29.40 24.25 4.72
N ALA A 81 29.12 24.13 3.43
CA ALA A 81 30.09 24.05 2.34
C ALA A 81 30.35 25.45 1.76
#